data_AF-A0A4Q1A046-F1
#
_entry.id   AF-A0A4Q1A046-F1
#
_cell.length_a   1.000
_cell.length_b   1.000
_cell.length_c   1.000
_cell.angle_alpha   90.00
_cell.angle_beta   90.00
_cell.angle_gamma   90.00
#
_symmetry.space_group_name_H-M   'P 1'
#
loop_
_entity.id
_entity.type
_entity.pdbx_description
1 polymer ?
#
loop_
_entity_poly.entity_id
_entity_poly.type
_entity_poly.pdbx_seq_one_letter_code
_entity_poly.pdbx_strand_id
1 'polypeptide(L)' 'MPGIKVKDNESFDEAYRRFKKQCDRNLIVTETRARRFFEPMTEKRKKQKINARKKMLKRLYMLRRYESRL' A
#
# COMPACT_ATOMS: atom_id res chain seq x y z
N MET A 1 0.44 9.89 -12.09
CA MET A 1 0.92 8.54 -12.49
C MET A 1 2.31 8.34 -11.89
N PRO A 2 2.64 7.13 -11.38
CA PRO A 2 3.98 6.82 -10.94
C PRO A 2 4.93 6.85 -12.15
N GLY A 3 6.12 7.37 -11.93
CA GLY A 3 7.14 7.55 -12.96
C GLY A 3 8.48 7.63 -12.27
N ILE A 4 9.42 6.83 -12.75
CA ILE A 4 10.79 6.81 -12.27
C ILE A 4 11.72 7.31 -13.37
N LYS A 5 12.72 8.11 -12.99
CA LYS A 5 13.83 8.44 -13.87
C LYS A 5 14.98 7.51 -13.51
N VAL A 6 15.39 6.67 -14.47
CA VAL A 6 16.53 5.76 -14.30
C VAL A 6 17.81 6.57 -14.50
N LYS A 7 18.77 6.42 -13.59
CA LYS A 7 20.10 7.02 -13.74
C LYS A 7 21.06 6.00 -14.36
N ASP A 8 22.09 6.47 -15.06
CA ASP A 8 23.03 5.61 -15.79
C ASP A 8 23.80 4.62 -14.89
N ASN A 9 23.92 4.91 -13.59
CA ASN A 9 24.59 4.05 -12.61
C ASN A 9 23.65 3.06 -11.89
N GLU A 10 22.37 2.96 -12.26
CA GLU A 10 21.41 2.06 -11.61
C GLU A 10 21.14 0.80 -12.43
N SER A 11 21.09 -0.34 -11.75
CA SER A 11 20.62 -1.58 -12.34
C SER A 11 19.10 -1.52 -12.60
N PHE A 12 18.67 -2.15 -13.69
CA PHE A 12 17.25 -2.26 -14.07
C PHE A 12 16.38 -2.79 -12.93
N ASP A 13 16.85 -3.80 -12.19
CA ASP A 13 16.08 -4.41 -11.10
C ASP A 13 15.82 -3.45 -9.95
N GLU A 14 16.78 -2.57 -9.66
CA GLU A 14 16.63 -1.56 -8.62
C GLU A 14 15.65 -0.47 -9.04
N ALA A 15 15.76 -0.01 -10.29
CA ALA A 15 14.79 0.88 -10.90
C ALA A 15 13.37 0.28 -10.84
N TYR A 16 13.19 -0.96 -11.31
CA TYR A 16 11.91 -1.66 -11.29
C TYR A 16 11.33 -1.80 -9.86
N ARG A 17 12.17 -2.14 -8.88
CA ARG A 17 11.73 -2.28 -7.48
C ARG A 17 11.21 -0.95 -6.92
N ARG A 18 11.83 0.18 -7.26
CA ARG A 18 11.34 1.51 -6.86
C ARG A 18 10.05 1.88 -7.56
N PHE A 19 9.93 1.61 -8.85
CA PHE A 19 8.69 1.81 -9.60
C PHE A 19 7.55 1.00 -8.98
N LYS A 20 7.77 -0.28 -8.73
CA LYS A 20 6.79 -1.16 -8.08
C LYS A 20 6.36 -0.61 -6.71
N LYS A 21 7.32 -0.18 -5.89
CA LYS A 21 7.04 0.45 -4.59
C LYS A 21 6.22 1.74 -4.72
N GLN A 22 6.44 2.54 -5.77
CA GLN A 22 5.67 3.75 -6.05
C GLN A 22 4.24 3.42 -6.49
N CYS A 23 4.07 2.44 -7.39
CA CYS A 23 2.76 1.94 -7.82
C CYS A 23 1.95 1.39 -6.63
N ASP A 24 2.59 0.60 -5.77
CA ASP A 24 1.98 0.00 -4.58
C ASP A 24 1.61 1.08 -3.55
N ARG A 25 2.46 2.09 -3.36
CA ARG A 25 2.18 3.24 -2.49
C ARG A 25 0.97 4.03 -2.97
N ASN A 26 0.83 4.21 -4.28
CA ASN A 26 -0.28 4.92 -4.89
C ASN A 26 -1.54 4.07 -5.01
N LEU A 27 -1.52 2.83 -4.51
CA LEU A 27 -2.67 1.92 -4.44
C LEU A 27 -3.33 1.61 -5.79
N ILE A 28 -2.63 1.77 -6.91
CA ILE A 28 -3.19 1.69 -8.28
C ILE A 28 -3.89 0.35 -8.52
N VAL A 29 -3.24 -0.77 -8.17
CA VAL A 29 -3.83 -2.11 -8.35
C VAL A 29 -5.08 -2.30 -7.49
N THR A 30 -5.05 -1.81 -6.25
CA THR A 30 -6.18 -1.83 -5.31
C THR A 30 -7.36 -1.03 -5.83
N GLU A 31 -7.08 0.16 -6.35
CA GLU A 31 -8.09 1.06 -6.90
C GLU A 31 -8.71 0.48 -8.17
N THR A 32 -7.91 -0.03 -9.10
CA THR A 32 -8.40 -0.70 -10.31
C THR A 32 -9.34 -1.85 -9.95
N ARG A 33 -8.98 -2.68 -8.96
CA ARG A 33 -9.85 -3.77 -8.47
C ARG A 33 -11.15 -3.26 -7.86
N ALA A 34 -11.10 -2.20 -7.06
CA ALA A 34 -12.28 -1.61 -6.42
C ALA A 34 -13.23 -0.94 -7.43
N ARG A 35 -12.70 -0.45 -8.57
CA ARG A 35 -13.48 0.18 -9.64
C ARG A 35 -14.09 -0.80 -10.65
N ARG A 36 -13.79 -2.11 -10.56
CA ARG A 36 -14.30 -3.12 -11.52
C ARG A 36 -15.82 -3.26 -11.54
N PHE A 37 -16.48 -2.92 -10.45
CA PHE A 37 -17.93 -3.00 -10.32
C PHE A 37 -18.43 -1.84 -9.47
N PHE A 38 -19.72 -1.51 -9.61
CA PHE A 38 -20.35 -0.54 -8.74
C PHE A 38 -20.44 -1.10 -7.33
N GLU A 39 -20.00 -0.31 -6.35
CA GLU A 39 -20.15 -0.61 -4.94
C GLU A 39 -20.89 0.54 -4.26
N PRO A 40 -21.96 0.25 -3.50
CA PRO A 40 -22.68 1.26 -2.72
C PRO A 40 -21.76 2.02 -1.76
N MET A 41 -22.08 3.29 -1.53
CA MET A 41 -21.27 4.15 -0.65
C MET A 41 -21.20 3.63 0.79
N THR A 42 -22.22 2.91 1.26
CA THR A 42 -22.26 2.25 2.57
C THR A 42 -21.18 1.18 2.70
N GLU A 43 -21.07 0.28 1.71
CA GLU A 43 -20.06 -0.78 1.68
C GLU A 43 -18.64 -0.22 1.53
N LYS A 44 -18.45 0.82 0.70
CA LYS A 44 -17.17 1.54 0.61
C LYS A 44 -16.72 2.08 1.97
N ARG A 45 -17.62 2.78 2.68
CA ARG A 45 -17.35 3.34 4.02
C ARG A 45 -17.04 2.24 5.05
N LYS A 46 -17.78 1.13 5.00
CA LYS A 46 -17.56 -0.04 5.87
C LYS A 46 -16.18 -0.65 5.64
N LYS A 47 -15.79 -0.90 4.39
CA LYS A 47 -14.46 -1.41 4.02
C LYS A 47 -13.34 -0.46 4.45
N GLN A 48 -13.51 0.85 4.28
CA GLN A 48 -12.54 1.85 4.73
C GLN A 48 -12.32 1.79 6.25
N LYS A 49 -13.40 1.74 7.05
CA LYS A 49 -13.32 1.61 8.52
C LYS A 49 -12.58 0.32 8.94
N ILE A 50 -12.90 -0.80 8.31
CA ILE A 50 -12.25 -2.10 8.58
C ILE A 50 -10.75 -2.02 8.26
N ASN A 51 -10.37 -1.47 7.10
CA ASN A 51 -8.99 -1.35 6.68
C ASN A 51 -8.17 -0.44 7.62
N ALA A 52 -8.75 0.69 8.06
CA ALA A 52 -8.13 1.59 9.03
C ALA A 52 -7.88 0.86 10.37
N ARG A 53 -8.88 0.15 10.89
CA ARG A 53 -8.75 -0.62 12.13
C ARG A 53 -7.69 -1.72 12.03
N LYS A 54 -7.68 -2.48 10.92
CA LYS A 54 -6.65 -3.50 10.67
C LYS A 54 -5.24 -2.91 10.63
N LYS A 55 -5.06 -1.76 9.97
CA LYS A 55 -3.76 -1.06 9.90
C LYS A 55 -3.27 -0.62 11.29
N MET A 56 -4.16 -0.06 12.11
CA MET A 56 -3.85 0.35 13.48
C MET A 56 -3.45 -0.85 14.35
N LEU A 57 -4.24 -1.93 14.34
CA LEU A 57 -3.94 -3.13 15.13
C LEU A 57 -2.61 -3.76 14.73
N LYS A 58 -2.30 -3.82 13.43
CA LYS A 58 -1.00 -4.31 12.95
C LYS A 58 0.15 -3.43 13.46
N ARG A 59 -0.01 -2.11 13.49
CA ARG A 59 1.00 -1.19 14.02
C ARG A 59 1.25 -1.43 15.51
N LEU A 60 0.18 -1.53 16.31
CA LEU A 60 0.27 -1.78 17.75
C LEU A 60 0.94 -3.13 18.04
N TYR A 61 0.57 -4.19 17.30
CA TYR A 61 1.21 -5.50 17.42
C TYR A 61 2.73 -5.42 17.17
N MET A 62 3.15 -4.72 16.12
CA MET A 62 4.57 -4.57 15.80
C MET A 62 5.33 -3.77 16.86
N LEU A 63 4.73 -2.71 17.41
CA LEU A 63 5.32 -1.91 18.50
C LEU A 63 5.52 -2.77 19.75
N ARG A 64 4.48 -3.47 20.20
CA ARG A 64 4.57 -4.36 21.37
C ARG A 64 5.64 -5.44 21.18
N ARG A 65 5.74 -6.02 19.99
CA ARG A 65 6.77 -7.02 19.66
C ARG A 65 8.18 -6.43 19.69
N TYR A 66 8.35 -5.17 19.32
CA TYR A 66 9.64 -4.48 19.40
C TYR A 66 10.02 -4.19 20.85
N GLU A 67 9.09 -3.64 21.64
CA GLU A 67 9.27 -3.38 23.08
C GLU A 67 9.61 -4.66 23.86
N SER A 68 9.02 -5.80 23.52
CA SER A 68 9.33 -7.08 24.18
C SER A 68 10.70 -7.68 23.81
N ARG A 69 11.41 -7.11 22.83
CA ARG A 69 12.76 -7.56 22.41
C ARG A 69 13.88 -6.66 22.93
N LEU A 70 13.54 -5.49 23.45
CA LEU A 70 14.45 -4.60 24.17
C LEU A 70 14.56 -5.08 25.61
#